data_AF-A0A2L1S3L3-F1
#
_entry.id   AF-A0A2L1S3L3-F1
#
_cell.length_a   1.000
_cell.length_b   1.000
_cell.length_c   1.000
_cell.angle_alpha   90.00
_cell.angle_beta   90.00
_cell.angle_gamma   90.00
#
_symmetry.space_group_name_H-M   'P 1'
#
loop_
_entity.id
_entity.type
_entity.pdbx_description
1 polymer ?
#
loop_
_entity_poly.entity_id
_entity_poly.type
_entity_poly.pdbx_seq_one_letter_code
_entity_poly.pdbx_strand_id
1 'polypeptide(L)'
;MIFDTLKQRMGGKDQLNPMQIAHHTLFTAREKIDLLHQLKAEATGAQAEGAKVAYEPEEIDQAIAEVREGVESGVGTETVFKGDY
;
A
#
# COMPACT_ATOMS: atom_id res chain seq x y z
N MET A 1 -10.51 -10.01 9.33
CA MET A 1 -10.18 -8.56 9.20
C MET A 1 -10.01 -8.27 7.72
N ILE A 2 -10.54 -7.15 7.21
CA ILE A 2 -10.51 -6.82 5.76
C ILE A 2 -9.07 -6.78 5.23
N PHE A 3 -8.12 -6.41 6.08
CA PHE A 3 -6.70 -6.33 5.75
C PHE A 3 -6.02 -7.68 5.45
N ASP A 4 -6.32 -8.71 6.24
CA ASP A 4 -5.77 -10.06 6.02
C ASP A 4 -6.26 -10.58 4.66
N THR A 5 -7.51 -10.28 4.31
CA THR A 5 -8.04 -10.55 2.97
C THR A 5 -7.39 -9.70 1.87
N LEU A 6 -6.96 -8.45 2.13
CA LEU A 6 -6.21 -7.64 1.14
C LEU A 6 -4.79 -8.18 0.92
N LYS A 7 -4.05 -8.51 1.99
CA LYS A 7 -2.72 -9.17 1.89
C LYS A 7 -2.83 -10.55 1.23
N GLN A 8 -3.87 -11.31 1.55
CA GLN A 8 -4.13 -12.62 0.94
C GLN A 8 -4.51 -12.48 -0.55
N ARG A 9 -5.23 -11.42 -0.94
CA ARG A 9 -5.51 -11.08 -2.34
C ARG A 9 -4.26 -10.71 -3.13
N MET A 10 -3.19 -10.25 -2.47
CA MET A 10 -1.87 -9.99 -3.09
C MET A 10 -0.97 -11.23 -3.21
N GLY A 11 -1.49 -12.45 -2.98
CA GLY A 11 -0.68 -13.67 -3.12
C GLY A 11 0.00 -14.12 -1.82
N GLY A 12 -0.35 -13.49 -0.70
CA GLY A 12 -0.36 -14.13 0.61
C GLY A 12 0.97 -14.56 1.25
N LYS A 13 2.17 -14.37 0.68
CA LYS A 13 3.38 -14.78 1.43
C LYS A 13 4.76 -14.24 1.06
N ASP A 14 4.95 -13.40 0.06
CA ASP A 14 6.30 -12.89 -0.24
C ASP A 14 6.32 -11.36 -0.18
N GLN A 15 7.06 -10.84 0.80
CA GLN A 15 7.60 -9.49 0.91
C GLN A 15 6.87 -8.45 0.05
N LEU A 16 5.75 -7.95 0.58
CA LEU A 16 4.99 -6.87 -0.05
C LEU A 16 5.87 -5.61 -0.10
N ASN A 17 6.49 -5.39 -1.25
CA ASN A 17 7.32 -4.22 -1.48
C ASN A 17 6.42 -2.96 -1.54
N PRO A 18 6.83 -1.84 -0.95
CA PRO A 18 6.05 -0.59 -0.95
C PRO A 18 5.63 -0.18 -2.37
N MET A 19 6.55 -0.27 -3.33
CA MET A 19 6.27 0.07 -4.72
C MET A 19 5.31 -0.90 -5.43
N GLN A 20 5.32 -2.18 -5.06
CA GLN A 20 4.35 -3.13 -5.61
C GLN A 20 2.94 -2.81 -5.13
N ILE A 21 2.78 -2.36 -3.89
CA ILE A 21 1.49 -1.88 -3.36
C ILE A 21 1.05 -0.62 -4.12
N ALA A 22 1.97 0.32 -4.34
CA ALA A 22 1.67 1.57 -5.06
C ALA A 22 1.17 1.32 -6.49
N HIS A 23 1.79 0.38 -7.22
CA HIS A 23 1.44 0.08 -8.61
C HIS A 23 0.30 -0.92 -8.76
N HIS A 24 -0.16 -1.54 -7.66
CA HIS A 24 -1.10 -2.65 -7.74
C HIS A 24 -2.45 -2.25 -8.36
N THR A 25 -2.88 -2.92 -9.43
CA THR A 25 -4.08 -2.49 -10.18
C THR A 25 -5.40 -2.96 -9.56
N LEU A 26 -5.37 -3.95 -8.67
CA LEU A 26 -6.59 -4.50 -8.05
C LEU A 26 -7.09 -3.71 -6.81
N PHE A 27 -6.36 -2.69 -6.37
CA PHE A 27 -6.72 -1.87 -5.23
C PHE A 27 -6.98 -0.43 -5.64
N THR A 28 -7.95 0.18 -4.98
CA THR A 28 -8.15 1.63 -5.07
C THR A 28 -6.99 2.36 -4.41
N ALA A 29 -6.78 3.62 -4.81
CA ALA A 29 -5.74 4.44 -4.20
C ALA A 29 -5.88 4.56 -2.67
N ARG A 30 -7.11 4.56 -2.15
CA ARG A 30 -7.36 4.59 -0.72
C ARG A 30 -6.85 3.32 -0.02
N GLU A 31 -7.13 2.15 -0.59
CA GLU A 31 -6.65 0.87 -0.05
C GLU A 31 -5.12 0.78 -0.09
N LYS A 32 -4.49 1.25 -1.17
CA LYS A 32 -3.02 1.31 -1.28
C LYS A 32 -2.41 2.19 -0.20
N ILE A 33 -2.95 3.39 0.00
CA ILE A 33 -2.48 4.32 1.03
C ILE A 33 -2.61 3.71 2.43
N ASP A 34 -3.73 3.04 2.71
CA ASP A 34 -3.97 2.37 3.99
C ASP A 34 -2.92 1.27 4.27
N LEU A 35 -2.65 0.44 3.25
CA LEU A 35 -1.62 -0.62 3.30
C LEU A 35 -0.21 -0.06 3.52
N LEU A 36 0.14 1.02 2.83
CA LEU A 36 1.45 1.66 2.96
C LEU A 36 1.61 2.34 4.32
N HIS A 37 0.58 3.01 4.84
CA HIS A 37 0.63 3.58 6.18
C HIS A 37 0.82 2.51 7.26
N GLN A 38 0.17 1.36 7.11
CA GLN A 38 0.34 0.26 8.04
C GLN A 38 1.77 -0.33 7.96
N LEU A 39 2.30 -0.53 6.75
CA LEU A 39 3.68 -0.98 6.55
C LEU A 39 4.67 0.01 7.18
N LYS A 40 4.42 1.32 7.06
CA LYS A 40 5.24 2.37 7.70
C LYS A 40 5.18 2.30 9.21
N ALA A 41 4.00 2.03 9.79
CA ALA A 41 3.85 1.87 11.24
C ALA A 41 4.63 0.63 11.74
N GLU A 42 4.55 -0.49 11.02
CA GLU A 42 5.32 -1.71 11.33
C GLU A 42 6.83 -1.45 11.23
N ALA A 43 7.29 -0.78 10.17
CA ALA A 43 8.70 -0.41 9.99
C ALA A 43 9.18 0.56 11.07
N THR A 44 8.41 1.63 11.37
CA THR A 44 8.78 2.61 12.39
C THR A 44 8.82 1.98 13.79
N GLY A 45 7.87 1.09 14.09
CA GLY A 45 7.86 0.33 15.35
C GLY A 45 9.07 -0.58 15.49
N ALA A 46 9.35 -1.39 14.47
CA ALA A 46 10.52 -2.27 14.46
C ALA A 46 11.85 -1.50 14.52
N GLN A 47 11.95 -0.37 13.81
CA GLN A 47 13.13 0.51 13.89
C GLN A 47 13.32 1.10 15.30
N ALA A 48 12.23 1.51 15.97
CA ALA A 48 12.28 2.00 17.34
C ALA A 48 12.72 0.92 18.34
N GLU A 49 12.39 -0.35 18.07
CA GLU A 49 12.84 -1.50 18.85
C GLU A 49 14.27 -1.97 18.46
N GLY A 50 14.94 -1.27 17.54
CA GLY A 50 16.26 -1.64 17.03
C GLY A 50 16.26 -2.93 16.19
N ALA A 51 15.09 -3.38 15.76
CA ALA A 51 14.93 -4.51 14.88
C ALA A 51 15.22 -4.12 13.43
N LYS A 52 15.75 -5.06 12.67
CA LYS A 52 16.05 -4.86 11.25
C LYS A 52 14.72 -4.79 10.49
N VAL A 53 14.36 -3.59 10.04
CA VAL A 53 13.20 -3.38 9.18
C VAL A 53 13.45 -3.99 7.80
N ALA A 54 12.39 -4.50 7.17
CA ALA A 54 12.46 -5.00 5.80
C ALA A 54 12.54 -3.85 4.77
N TYR A 55 11.99 -2.68 5.12
CA TYR A 55 11.94 -1.48 4.30
C TYR A 55 12.11 -0.24 5.16
N GLU A 56 12.82 0.77 4.64
CA GLU A 56 12.97 2.04 5.32
C GLU A 56 11.63 2.81 5.30
N PRO A 57 11.30 3.57 6.35
CA PRO A 57 10.09 4.40 6.36
C PRO A 57 10.05 5.40 5.20
N GLU A 58 11.22 5.87 4.74
CA GLU A 58 11.37 6.78 3.59
C GLU A 58 10.95 6.13 2.26
N GLU A 59 11.28 4.85 2.04
CA GLU A 59 10.85 4.10 0.86
C GLU A 59 9.32 3.95 0.81
N ILE A 60 8.72 3.81 1.98
CA ILE A 60 7.27 3.68 2.12
C ILE A 60 6.58 5.03 1.86
N ASP A 61 7.15 6.14 2.33
CA ASP A 61 6.66 7.49 1.98
C ASP A 61 6.72 7.75 0.47
N GLN A 62 7.78 7.32 -0.21
CA GLN A 62 7.89 7.48 -1.66
C GLN A 62 6.76 6.74 -2.39
N ALA A 63 6.44 5.52 -1.95
CA ALA A 63 5.32 4.75 -2.50
C ALA A 63 3.96 5.45 -2.24
N ILE A 64 3.77 6.08 -1.07
CA ILE A 64 2.55 6.86 -0.77
C ILE A 64 2.45 8.08 -1.68
N ALA A 65 3.56 8.77 -1.90
CA ALA A 65 3.61 9.93 -2.79
C ALA A 65 3.24 9.54 -4.22
N GLU A 66 3.73 8.41 -4.73
CA GLU A 66 3.37 7.89 -6.05
C GLU A 66 1.88 7.58 -6.18
N VAL A 67 1.28 6.96 -5.17
CA VAL A 67 -0.16 6.68 -5.18
C VAL A 67 -0.96 7.97 -5.19
N ARG A 68 -0.53 8.98 -4.43
CA ARG A 68 -1.18 10.31 -4.42
C ARG A 68 -1.03 11.00 -5.77
N GLU A 69 0.16 11.00 -6.34
CA GLU A 69 0.43 11.59 -7.66
C GLU A 69 -0.39 10.91 -8.77
N GLY A 70 -0.56 9.58 -8.71
CA GLY A 70 -1.41 8.83 -9.64
C GLY A 70 -2.90 9.14 -9.50
N VAL A 71 -3.36 9.49 -8.29
CA VAL A 71 -4.73 9.99 -8.06
C VAL A 71 -4.90 11.40 -8.60
N GLU A 72 -3.94 12.29 -8.29
CA GLU A 72 -3.96 13.70 -8.72
C GLU A 72 -3.83 13.83 -10.24
N SER A 73 -3.06 12.95 -10.87
CA SER A 73 -2.91 12.87 -12.33
C SER A 73 -4.10 12.24 -13.05
N GLY A 74 -5.14 11.78 -12.32
CA GLY A 74 -6.36 11.21 -12.90
C GLY A 74 -6.21 9.78 -13.44
N VAL A 75 -5.03 9.15 -13.30
CA VAL A 75 -4.77 7.76 -13.73
C VAL A 75 -5.47 6.75 -12.81
N GLY A 76 -5.89 7.16 -11.61
CA GLY A 76 -6.58 6.32 -10.63
C GLY A 76 -8.11 6.46 -10.53
N THR A 77 -8.75 7.34 -11.31
CA THR A 77 -10.21 7.57 -11.18
C THR A 77 -11.08 6.60 -11.97
N GLU A 78 -10.53 5.72 -12.81
CA GLU A 78 -11.33 4.79 -13.63
C GLU A 78 -11.83 3.53 -12.90
N THR A 79 -11.45 3.29 -11.63
CA THR A 79 -12.10 2.22 -10.83
C THR A 79 -13.39 2.71 -10.14
N VAL A 80 -14.16 3.60 -10.77
CA VAL A 80 -15.56 3.85 -10.41
C VAL A 80 -16.52 3.12 -11.35
N PHE A 81 -16.69 1.82 -11.13
CA PHE A 81 -18.02 1.21 -11.20
C PHE A 81 -18.19 0.49 -9.87
N LYS A 82 -18.54 1.21 -8.79
CA LYS A 82 -19.91 1.53 -8.38
C LYS A 82 -20.88 0.40 -8.75
N GLY A 83 -21.40 -0.26 -7.71
CA GLY A 83 -22.38 -1.32 -7.85
C GLY A 83 -23.61 -0.87 -8.63
N ASP A 84 -23.73 -1.42 -9.84
CA ASP A 84 -24.97 -1.55 -10.61
C ASP A 84 -24.83 -2.79 -11.51
N TYR A 85 -25.19 -3.97 -10.96
CA TYR A 85 -25.93 -5.04 -11.61
C TYR A 85 -26.36 -6.11 -10.59
#